data_AF-A0A0L0VR35-F1
#
_entry.id   AF-A0A0L0VR35-F1
#
_cell.length_a   1.000
_cell.length_b   1.000
_cell.length_c   1.000
_cell.angle_alpha   90.00
_cell.angle_beta   90.00
_cell.angle_gamma   90.00
#
_symmetry.space_group_name_H-M   'P 1'
#
loop_
_entity.id
_entity.type
_entity.pdbx_description
1 polymer ?
#
loop_
_entity_poly.entity_id
_entity_poly.type
_entity_poly.pdbx_seq_one_letter_code
_entity_poly.pdbx_strand_id
1 'polypeptide(L)'
;MAGNCRSRKRRKPPGSPAPSSTSSIATQSQDPPPTGQKKKTVVDVNDSDDDPAAIQLSNAVSDELELKKAKRVHRNQLSSCYAWFDTPQLSDQLDKHGRKKIVYPCKSCGSLIHRPAYDTSPSNLSKHVASCQKKQQEADEAQKLGAMGISGTGDIDPREVPQLCAVWCAEAARPFSALGDQSHQSILHPQVVKHLPSRKMVSCDIGRLYTAVQEQLMESLQVLMPGSRQMGLTY
;
A
#
# COMPACT_ATOMS: atom_id res chain seq x y z
N MET A 1 -23.66 18.45 -36.40
CA MET A 1 -22.32 18.56 -37.03
C MET A 1 -21.26 18.16 -36.02
N ALA A 2 -20.39 17.20 -36.32
CA ALA A 2 -19.43 16.66 -35.35
C ALA A 2 -18.07 17.41 -35.38
N GLY A 3 -17.71 18.07 -34.28
CA GLY A 3 -16.45 18.80 -34.12
C GLY A 3 -15.27 17.88 -33.78
N ASN A 4 -14.40 17.59 -34.75
CA ASN A 4 -13.30 16.63 -34.58
C ASN A 4 -12.04 17.29 -34.00
N CYS A 5 -11.70 17.00 -32.74
CA CYS A 5 -10.54 17.59 -32.04
C CYS A 5 -9.21 16.93 -32.44
N ARG A 6 -8.47 17.56 -33.36
CA ARG A 6 -7.13 17.08 -33.79
C ARG A 6 -5.99 17.56 -32.87
N SER A 7 -5.25 16.61 -32.29
CA SER A 7 -4.04 16.85 -31.50
C SER A 7 -2.88 17.40 -32.34
N ARG A 8 -2.29 18.55 -31.97
CA ARG A 8 -1.07 19.08 -32.60
C ARG A 8 0.18 18.80 -31.76
N LYS A 9 1.17 18.19 -32.41
CA LYS A 9 2.45 17.71 -31.82
C LYS A 9 3.39 18.90 -31.54
N ARG A 10 3.87 19.05 -30.30
CA ARG A 10 4.75 20.18 -29.88
C ARG A 10 6.21 19.91 -30.27
N ARG A 11 6.88 20.89 -30.90
CA ARG A 11 8.32 20.86 -31.22
C ARG A 11 9.17 21.17 -29.97
N LYS A 12 10.37 20.57 -29.87
CA LYS A 12 11.44 20.93 -28.91
C LYS A 12 12.40 21.94 -29.55
N PRO A 13 12.94 22.93 -28.79
CA PRO A 13 14.13 23.69 -29.19
C PRO A 13 15.43 22.94 -28.82
N PRO A 14 16.56 23.22 -29.50
CA PRO A 14 17.87 22.63 -29.21
C PRO A 14 18.76 23.53 -28.32
N GLY A 15 19.72 22.92 -27.62
CA GLY A 15 20.77 23.60 -26.85
C GLY A 15 21.85 22.62 -26.39
N SER A 16 23.06 22.77 -26.90
CA SER A 16 24.29 21.97 -26.67
C SER A 16 25.10 22.53 -25.47
N PRO A 17 26.26 21.97 -25.03
CA PRO A 17 27.06 20.87 -25.59
C PRO A 17 27.56 19.79 -24.59
N ALA A 18 28.34 18.83 -25.09
CA ALA A 18 29.04 17.78 -24.34
C ALA A 18 30.42 18.25 -23.79
N PRO A 19 31.11 17.38 -23.02
CA PRO A 19 32.43 16.95 -23.51
C PRO A 19 32.74 15.45 -23.34
N SER A 20 33.86 15.05 -23.96
CA SER A 20 34.43 13.70 -24.01
C SER A 20 35.98 13.81 -23.92
N SER A 21 36.82 12.79 -23.71
CA SER A 21 36.67 11.33 -23.76
C SER A 21 37.70 10.63 -22.82
N THR A 22 37.49 9.33 -22.54
CA THR A 22 38.53 8.26 -22.37
C THR A 22 39.85 8.53 -21.62
N SER A 23 40.21 7.66 -20.65
CA SER A 23 41.27 6.63 -20.84
C SER A 23 41.60 5.86 -19.53
N SER A 24 42.22 4.70 -19.68
CA SER A 24 42.54 3.71 -18.63
C SER A 24 43.96 3.86 -18.09
N ILE A 25 44.25 3.33 -16.87
CA ILE A 25 45.49 2.59 -16.51
C ILE A 25 45.34 1.99 -15.09
N ALA A 26 46.04 0.88 -14.81
CA ALA A 26 46.03 0.15 -13.54
C ALA A 26 47.31 0.39 -12.70
N THR A 27 47.35 -0.11 -11.44
CA THR A 27 48.41 -1.04 -10.91
C THR A 27 48.60 -0.96 -9.37
N GLN A 28 48.21 -2.04 -8.68
CA GLN A 28 48.82 -2.77 -7.53
C GLN A 28 49.38 -2.11 -6.23
N SER A 29 49.31 -2.96 -5.16
CA SER A 29 50.24 -3.11 -4.00
C SER A 29 49.99 -2.32 -2.70
N GLN A 30 50.25 -2.83 -1.49
CA GLN A 30 50.43 -4.21 -0.93
C GLN A 30 50.34 -4.15 0.63
N ASP A 31 49.92 -5.25 1.30
CA ASP A 31 50.11 -5.53 2.76
C ASP A 31 51.63 -5.64 3.14
N PRO A 32 52.13 -5.65 4.42
CA PRO A 32 51.99 -6.79 5.40
C PRO A 32 52.24 -6.44 6.93
N PRO A 33 52.75 -7.33 7.84
CA PRO A 33 52.01 -8.20 8.78
C PRO A 33 52.50 -8.03 10.28
N PRO A 34 52.49 -8.99 11.28
CA PRO A 34 53.11 -10.35 11.24
C PRO A 34 52.54 -11.53 12.12
N THR A 35 52.61 -12.75 11.57
CA THR A 35 52.99 -14.09 12.15
C THR A 35 52.58 -14.63 13.55
N GLY A 36 52.17 -15.91 13.58
CA GLY A 36 52.27 -16.87 14.72
C GLY A 36 51.91 -18.32 14.32
N GLN A 37 52.61 -19.37 14.80
CA GLN A 37 52.63 -20.69 14.14
C GLN A 37 51.99 -21.89 14.91
N LYS A 38 51.32 -22.77 14.12
CA LYS A 38 51.24 -24.25 14.18
C LYS A 38 51.08 -24.99 15.53
N LYS A 39 50.08 -25.88 15.58
CA LYS A 39 50.24 -27.33 15.82
C LYS A 39 49.10 -28.12 15.16
N LYS A 40 49.41 -29.30 14.59
CA LYS A 40 48.42 -30.26 14.08
C LYS A 40 48.12 -31.29 15.17
N THR A 41 46.85 -31.66 15.32
CA THR A 41 46.45 -32.91 15.95
C THR A 41 45.34 -33.52 15.10
N VAL A 42 45.50 -34.77 14.71
CA VAL A 42 44.50 -35.52 13.96
C VAL A 42 43.58 -36.21 14.97
N VAL A 43 42.30 -35.88 14.91
CA VAL A 43 41.16 -36.65 15.40
C VAL A 43 40.16 -36.55 14.25
N ASP A 44 40.22 -37.50 13.31
CA ASP A 44 39.62 -38.83 13.40
C ASP A 44 38.10 -38.76 13.22
N VAL A 45 37.58 -39.63 12.37
CA VAL A 45 36.31 -39.45 11.68
C VAL A 45 35.19 -39.99 12.57
N ASN A 46 34.30 -39.10 13.04
CA ASN A 46 32.94 -39.51 13.38
C ASN A 46 31.98 -38.91 12.38
N ASP A 47 31.78 -39.64 11.29
CA ASP A 47 30.68 -39.45 10.35
C ASP A 47 29.40 -39.80 11.11
N SER A 48 28.82 -38.78 11.74
CA SER A 48 27.62 -38.94 12.55
C SER A 48 26.42 -38.86 11.61
N ASP A 49 25.86 -40.02 11.27
CA ASP A 49 24.50 -40.15 10.73
C ASP A 49 23.51 -39.60 11.78
N ASP A 50 23.39 -38.27 11.83
CA ASP A 50 22.42 -37.56 12.64
C ASP A 50 21.02 -37.86 12.10
N ASP A 51 20.36 -38.83 12.71
CA ASP A 51 19.00 -39.21 12.37
C ASP A 51 18.09 -37.96 12.43
N PRO A 52 17.37 -37.63 11.33
CA PRO A 52 16.58 -36.41 11.27
C PRO A 52 15.44 -36.38 12.30
N ALA A 53 15.01 -37.53 12.84
CA ALA A 53 14.08 -37.60 13.96
C ALA A 53 14.74 -37.25 15.30
N ALA A 54 16.03 -37.56 15.52
CA ALA A 54 16.75 -37.18 16.73
C ALA A 54 16.98 -35.65 16.82
N ILE A 55 17.33 -35.01 15.70
CA ILE A 55 17.41 -33.55 15.61
C ILE A 55 16.03 -32.91 15.80
N GLN A 56 14.97 -33.46 15.19
CA GLN A 56 13.60 -32.94 15.38
C GLN A 56 13.12 -33.08 16.84
N LEU A 57 13.40 -34.19 17.50
CA LEU A 57 12.99 -34.44 18.88
C LEU A 57 13.71 -33.51 19.86
N SER A 58 15.03 -33.32 19.70
CA SER A 58 15.81 -32.40 20.54
C SER A 58 15.41 -30.93 20.34
N ASN A 59 15.15 -30.51 19.10
CA ASN A 59 14.59 -29.19 18.81
C ASN A 59 13.18 -29.01 19.40
N ALA A 60 12.29 -30.00 19.29
CA ALA A 60 10.94 -29.94 19.85
C ALA A 60 10.95 -29.81 21.40
N VAL A 61 11.85 -30.50 22.09
CA VAL A 61 12.05 -30.37 23.55
C VAL A 61 12.54 -28.96 23.91
N SER A 62 13.41 -28.36 23.10
CA SER A 62 13.91 -27.00 23.27
C SER A 62 12.82 -25.94 23.03
N ASP A 63 12.05 -26.09 21.96
CA ASP A 63 10.98 -25.15 21.57
C ASP A 63 9.82 -25.12 22.59
N GLU A 64 9.43 -26.27 23.16
CA GLU A 64 8.42 -26.34 24.23
C GLU A 64 8.94 -25.72 25.56
N LEU A 65 10.25 -25.82 25.84
CA LEU A 65 10.86 -25.18 27.01
C LEU A 65 10.89 -23.65 26.86
N GLU A 66 11.24 -23.14 25.68
CA GLU A 66 11.15 -21.71 25.37
C GLU A 66 9.70 -21.20 25.34
N LEU A 67 8.72 -22.01 24.88
CA LEU A 67 7.31 -21.67 25.00
C LEU A 67 6.86 -21.53 26.47
N LYS A 68 7.26 -22.46 27.36
CA LYS A 68 6.98 -22.38 28.80
C LYS A 68 7.60 -21.12 29.42
N LYS A 69 8.80 -20.74 28.99
CA LYS A 69 9.49 -19.50 29.41
C LYS A 69 8.78 -18.25 28.89
N ALA A 70 8.35 -18.22 27.63
CA ALA A 70 7.54 -17.14 27.05
C ALA A 70 6.19 -16.98 27.77
N LYS A 71 5.47 -18.07 28.03
CA LYS A 71 4.22 -18.08 28.82
C LYS A 71 4.44 -17.54 30.24
N ARG A 72 5.57 -17.88 30.88
CA ARG A 72 5.96 -17.33 32.19
C ARG A 72 6.22 -15.82 32.13
N VAL A 73 6.98 -15.34 31.13
CA VAL A 73 7.26 -13.90 30.94
C VAL A 73 5.98 -13.11 30.66
N HIS A 74 5.10 -13.63 29.80
CA HIS A 74 3.79 -13.05 29.50
C HIS A 74 2.92 -12.96 30.76
N ARG A 75 2.75 -14.07 31.51
CA ARG A 75 1.95 -14.11 32.75
C ARG A 75 2.50 -13.17 33.82
N ASN A 76 3.82 -13.06 33.94
CA ASN A 76 4.48 -12.16 34.90
C ASN A 76 4.45 -10.68 34.45
N GLN A 77 3.99 -10.37 33.23
CA GLN A 77 3.89 -9.02 32.65
C GLN A 77 5.13 -8.12 32.89
N LEU A 78 6.34 -8.67 32.76
CA LEU A 78 7.61 -7.98 33.03
C LEU A 78 7.85 -6.75 32.12
N SER A 79 7.03 -6.55 31.09
CA SER A 79 6.96 -5.33 30.30
C SER A 79 5.50 -5.05 29.92
N SER A 80 5.11 -3.79 29.94
CA SER A 80 3.75 -3.33 29.62
C SER A 80 3.28 -3.73 28.22
N CYS A 81 4.20 -4.00 27.28
CA CYS A 81 3.82 -4.47 25.94
C CYS A 81 3.08 -5.82 25.97
N TYR A 82 3.38 -6.72 26.92
CA TYR A 82 2.77 -8.06 26.94
C TYR A 82 1.28 -8.04 27.30
N ALA A 83 0.77 -6.96 27.91
CA ALA A 83 -0.65 -6.79 28.20
C ALA A 83 -1.53 -6.78 26.93
N TRP A 84 -0.99 -6.27 25.81
CA TRP A 84 -1.66 -6.10 24.52
C TRP A 84 -1.76 -7.37 23.68
N PHE A 85 -1.11 -8.44 24.13
CA PHE A 85 -1.12 -9.74 23.45
C PHE A 85 -1.86 -10.78 24.26
N ASP A 86 -2.32 -11.83 23.59
CA ASP A 86 -2.82 -13.05 24.22
C ASP A 86 -1.68 -14.01 24.58
N THR A 87 -2.05 -15.15 25.17
CA THR A 87 -1.10 -16.17 25.61
C THR A 87 -0.26 -16.64 24.42
N PRO A 88 1.09 -16.63 24.52
CA PRO A 88 1.95 -17.02 23.40
C PRO A 88 1.79 -18.49 23.03
N GLN A 89 1.91 -18.76 21.73
CA GLN A 89 1.73 -20.07 21.09
C GLN A 89 2.96 -20.42 20.24
N LEU A 90 3.15 -21.70 19.93
CA LEU A 90 4.15 -22.10 18.93
C LEU A 90 3.58 -21.89 17.52
N SER A 91 4.41 -21.39 16.61
CA SER A 91 4.14 -21.35 15.18
C SER A 91 4.59 -22.63 14.51
N ASP A 92 3.91 -23.04 13.44
CA ASP A 92 4.47 -24.01 12.49
C ASP A 92 5.53 -23.39 11.58
N GLN A 93 5.69 -22.06 11.59
CA GLN A 93 6.78 -21.40 10.89
C GLN A 93 8.11 -21.59 11.62
N LEU A 94 9.08 -22.19 10.91
CA LEU A 94 10.44 -22.37 11.39
C LEU A 94 11.32 -21.11 11.18
N ASP A 95 12.30 -20.93 12.05
CA ASP A 95 13.43 -20.04 11.90
C ASP A 95 14.50 -20.63 10.96
N LYS A 96 15.48 -19.79 10.58
CA LYS A 96 16.72 -20.17 9.87
C LYS A 96 17.56 -21.29 10.53
N HIS A 97 17.18 -21.75 11.73
CA HIS A 97 17.81 -22.82 12.50
C HIS A 97 16.89 -24.04 12.70
N GLY A 98 15.79 -24.16 11.96
CA GLY A 98 14.86 -25.29 12.06
C GLY A 98 14.02 -25.33 13.34
N ARG A 99 14.04 -24.27 14.15
CA ARG A 99 13.26 -24.12 15.40
C ARG A 99 11.95 -23.38 15.17
N LYS A 100 10.89 -23.74 15.87
CA LYS A 100 9.58 -23.09 15.78
C LYS A 100 9.61 -21.68 16.38
N LYS A 101 9.03 -20.70 15.69
CA LYS A 101 8.85 -19.34 16.22
C LYS A 101 7.77 -19.30 17.28
N ILE A 102 7.88 -18.38 18.24
CA ILE A 102 6.83 -18.08 19.21
C ILE A 102 5.94 -16.98 18.63
N VAL A 103 4.63 -17.19 18.63
CA VAL A 103 3.62 -16.24 18.16
C VAL A 103 2.99 -15.54 19.34
N TYR A 104 2.89 -14.21 19.25
CA TYR A 104 2.11 -13.37 20.15
C TYR A 104 0.91 -12.81 19.37
N PRO A 105 -0.32 -13.31 19.61
CA PRO A 105 -1.53 -12.76 18.98
C PRO A 105 -1.85 -11.39 19.59
N CYS A 106 -2.08 -10.37 18.77
CA CYS A 106 -2.49 -9.05 19.26
C CYS A 106 -4.00 -9.01 19.55
N LYS A 107 -4.39 -8.57 20.75
CA LYS A 107 -5.80 -8.48 21.19
C LYS A 107 -6.62 -7.49 20.36
N SER A 108 -6.02 -6.38 19.96
CA SER A 108 -6.71 -5.28 19.26
C SER A 108 -6.96 -5.57 17.78
N CYS A 109 -6.00 -6.17 17.08
CA CYS A 109 -6.06 -6.34 15.62
C CYS A 109 -5.87 -7.78 15.11
N GLY A 110 -5.87 -8.77 16.01
CA GLY A 110 -5.73 -10.20 15.69
C GLY A 110 -4.41 -10.61 15.03
N SER A 111 -3.49 -9.68 14.82
CA SER A 111 -2.25 -9.92 14.06
C SER A 111 -1.29 -10.81 14.84
N LEU A 112 -0.73 -11.80 14.14
CA LEU A 112 0.21 -12.77 14.69
C LEU A 112 1.64 -12.22 14.62
N ILE A 113 2.21 -11.83 15.76
CA ILE A 113 3.59 -11.34 15.84
C ILE A 113 4.54 -12.50 16.13
N HIS A 114 5.23 -12.93 15.08
CA HIS A 114 6.24 -13.99 15.16
C HIS A 114 7.54 -13.45 15.78
N ARG A 115 8.13 -14.24 16.68
CA ARG A 115 9.39 -13.94 17.37
C ARG A 115 10.26 -15.20 17.40
N PRO A 116 11.56 -15.11 17.06
CA PRO A 116 12.49 -16.23 17.22
C PRO A 116 12.56 -16.68 18.68
N ALA A 117 12.58 -17.99 18.94
CA ALA A 117 12.54 -18.53 20.30
C ALA A 117 13.72 -18.07 21.18
N TYR A 118 14.86 -17.75 20.58
CA TYR A 118 16.07 -17.29 21.27
C TYR A 118 16.10 -15.78 21.57
N ASP A 119 15.21 -14.98 20.97
CA ASP A 119 15.19 -13.53 21.19
C ASP A 119 14.44 -13.19 22.48
N THR A 120 15.14 -12.61 23.47
CA THR A 120 14.56 -12.16 24.75
C THR A 120 14.03 -10.72 24.72
N SER A 121 14.32 -9.94 23.67
CA SER A 121 13.89 -8.55 23.52
C SER A 121 12.38 -8.43 23.20
N PRO A 122 11.64 -7.51 23.85
CA PRO A 122 10.26 -7.19 23.48
C PRO A 122 10.15 -6.21 22.30
N SER A 123 11.25 -5.84 21.64
CA SER A 123 11.29 -4.70 20.70
C SER A 123 10.42 -4.84 19.44
N ASN A 124 10.16 -6.06 18.99
CA ASN A 124 9.22 -6.32 17.88
C ASN A 124 7.76 -6.18 18.34
N LEU A 125 7.43 -6.68 19.54
CA LEU A 125 6.12 -6.53 20.18
C LEU A 125 5.81 -5.05 20.43
N SER A 126 6.75 -4.28 20.98
CA SER A 126 6.51 -2.86 21.29
C SER A 126 6.34 -2.00 20.02
N LYS A 127 7.12 -2.25 18.96
CA LYS A 127 6.90 -1.64 17.63
C LYS A 127 5.52 -1.93 17.09
N HIS A 128 5.05 -3.18 17.23
CA HIS A 128 3.70 -3.53 16.83
C HIS A 128 2.65 -2.76 17.64
N VAL A 129 2.73 -2.78 18.98
CA VAL A 129 1.78 -2.09 19.88
C VAL A 129 1.65 -0.61 19.52
N ALA A 130 2.77 0.10 19.33
CA ALA A 130 2.75 1.51 18.93
C ALA A 130 2.05 1.73 17.58
N SER A 131 2.33 0.90 16.57
CA SER A 131 1.66 0.99 15.26
C SER A 131 0.17 0.58 15.30
N CYS A 132 -0.18 -0.35 16.18
CA CYS A 132 -1.54 -0.86 16.36
C CYS A 132 -2.42 0.17 17.05
N GLN A 133 -1.96 0.75 18.16
CA GLN A 133 -2.63 1.86 18.86
C GLN A 133 -2.86 3.05 17.93
N LYS A 134 -1.84 3.43 17.14
CA LYS A 134 -1.99 4.52 16.18
C LYS A 134 -3.09 4.23 15.14
N LYS A 135 -3.11 3.03 14.55
CA LYS A 135 -4.16 2.63 13.61
C LYS A 135 -5.55 2.59 14.24
N GLN A 136 -5.64 2.18 15.51
CA GLN A 136 -6.90 2.18 16.25
C GLN A 136 -7.39 3.62 16.48
N GLN A 137 -6.52 4.53 16.90
CA GLN A 137 -6.83 5.95 17.04
C GLN A 137 -7.27 6.57 15.70
N GLU A 138 -6.57 6.30 14.59
CA GLU A 138 -6.94 6.77 13.25
C GLU A 138 -8.33 6.23 12.82
N ALA A 139 -8.67 4.98 13.16
CA ALA A 139 -9.98 4.39 12.89
C ALA A 139 -11.10 4.98 13.78
N ASP A 140 -10.82 5.16 15.08
CA ASP A 140 -11.75 5.74 16.04
C ASP A 140 -12.03 7.23 15.72
N GLU A 141 -11.01 7.98 15.29
CA GLU A 141 -11.13 9.35 14.79
C GLU A 141 -11.94 9.41 13.48
N ALA A 142 -11.66 8.52 12.52
CA ALA A 142 -12.44 8.42 11.28
C ALA A 142 -13.92 8.07 11.55
N GLN A 143 -14.18 7.15 12.49
CA GLN A 143 -15.54 6.82 12.93
C GLN A 143 -16.22 8.00 13.62
N LYS A 144 -15.50 8.76 14.46
CA LYS A 144 -16.02 9.96 15.13
C LYS A 144 -16.35 11.07 14.14
N LEU A 145 -15.54 11.26 13.09
CA LEU A 145 -15.83 12.17 11.99
C LEU A 145 -17.06 11.70 11.20
N GLY A 146 -17.14 10.41 10.88
CA GLY A 146 -18.31 9.81 10.23
C GLY A 146 -19.61 9.99 11.02
N ALA A 147 -19.56 9.86 12.35
CA ALA A 147 -20.69 10.13 13.24
C ALA A 147 -21.15 11.60 13.26
N MET A 148 -20.26 12.54 12.90
CA MET A 148 -20.56 13.96 12.69
C MET A 148 -21.04 14.27 11.26
N GLY A 149 -21.32 13.25 10.44
CA GLY A 149 -21.66 13.39 9.02
C GLY A 149 -20.46 13.70 8.12
N ILE A 150 -19.24 13.78 8.68
CA ILE A 150 -18.00 13.98 7.95
C ILE A 150 -17.51 12.61 7.48
N SER A 151 -18.17 12.07 6.46
CA SER A 151 -17.59 10.98 5.69
C SER A 151 -16.35 11.51 4.97
N GLY A 152 -15.18 10.99 5.31
CA GLY A 152 -14.01 11.22 4.47
C GLY A 152 -14.30 10.73 3.06
N THR A 153 -13.90 11.50 2.04
CA THR A 153 -13.73 10.91 0.71
C THR A 153 -12.79 9.72 0.87
N GLY A 154 -13.25 8.52 0.52
CA GLY A 154 -12.42 7.30 0.52
C GLY A 154 -11.25 7.43 -0.46
N ASP A 155 -10.52 6.35 -0.72
CA ASP A 155 -9.48 6.40 -1.75
C ASP A 155 -10.12 6.77 -3.10
N ILE A 156 -9.79 7.96 -3.60
CA ILE A 156 -10.45 8.56 -4.76
C ILE A 156 -9.81 7.96 -6.01
N ASP A 157 -10.53 7.10 -6.73
CA ASP A 157 -10.02 6.56 -7.99
C ASP A 157 -9.73 7.72 -8.97
N PRO A 158 -8.47 7.90 -9.41
CA PRO A 158 -8.08 8.91 -10.39
C PRO A 158 -8.91 8.90 -11.69
N ARG A 159 -9.52 7.75 -12.04
CA ARG A 159 -10.33 7.57 -13.24
C ARG A 159 -11.75 8.15 -13.12
N GLU A 160 -12.26 8.28 -11.90
CA GLU A 160 -13.60 8.84 -11.64
C GLU A 160 -13.59 10.37 -11.56
N VAL A 161 -12.45 10.98 -11.17
CA VAL A 161 -12.30 12.43 -11.00
C VAL A 161 -12.83 13.25 -12.21
N PRO A 162 -12.57 12.89 -13.48
CA PRO A 162 -13.13 13.62 -14.62
C PRO A 162 -14.65 13.56 -14.71
N GLN A 163 -15.25 12.40 -14.43
CA GLN A 163 -16.70 12.19 -14.46
C GLN A 163 -17.38 12.96 -13.33
N LEU A 164 -16.84 12.88 -12.11
CA LEU A 164 -17.32 13.63 -10.95
C LEU A 164 -17.28 15.14 -11.19
N CYS A 165 -16.24 15.65 -11.85
CA CYS A 165 -16.15 17.07 -12.24
C CYS A 165 -17.23 17.45 -13.27
N ALA A 166 -17.52 16.58 -14.25
CA ALA A 166 -18.56 16.82 -15.25
C ALA A 166 -19.96 16.84 -14.61
N VAL A 167 -20.26 15.88 -13.74
CA VAL A 167 -21.53 15.79 -12.98
C VAL A 167 -21.71 17.01 -12.07
N TRP A 168 -20.71 17.37 -11.26
CA TRP A 168 -20.74 18.55 -10.39
C TRP A 168 -20.97 19.86 -11.14
N CYS A 169 -20.40 19.99 -12.35
CA CYS A 169 -20.65 21.12 -13.23
C CYS A 169 -22.05 21.11 -13.85
N ALA A 170 -22.59 19.95 -14.23
CA ALA A 170 -23.91 19.81 -14.83
C ALA A 170 -25.05 20.01 -13.81
N GLU A 171 -25.04 19.27 -12.69
CA GLU A 171 -26.11 19.26 -11.69
C GLU A 171 -26.30 20.62 -11.02
N ALA A 172 -25.20 21.27 -10.65
CA ALA A 172 -25.24 22.56 -9.95
C ALA A 172 -25.07 23.76 -10.89
N ALA A 173 -25.14 23.56 -12.21
CA ALA A 173 -24.90 24.56 -13.25
C ALA A 173 -23.60 25.38 -13.04
N ARG A 174 -22.55 24.75 -12.48
CA ARG A 174 -21.33 25.42 -12.04
C ARG A 174 -20.38 25.66 -13.21
N PRO A 175 -19.74 26.84 -13.28
CA PRO A 175 -18.86 27.17 -14.40
C PRO A 175 -17.60 26.30 -14.38
N PHE A 176 -17.27 25.70 -15.52
CA PHE A 176 -16.10 24.81 -15.69
C PHE A 176 -14.76 25.54 -15.43
N SER A 177 -14.78 26.87 -15.33
CA SER A 177 -13.63 27.69 -14.93
C SER A 177 -13.28 27.55 -13.44
N ALA A 178 -14.25 27.25 -12.56
CA ALA A 178 -14.01 27.10 -11.12
C ALA A 178 -13.05 25.93 -10.80
N LEU A 179 -13.05 24.89 -11.63
CA LEU A 179 -12.08 23.79 -11.56
C LEU A 179 -10.64 24.28 -11.80
N GLY A 180 -10.45 25.33 -12.59
CA GLY A 180 -9.13 25.92 -12.84
C GLY A 180 -8.71 27.01 -11.84
N ASP A 181 -9.52 27.31 -10.82
CA ASP A 181 -9.20 28.35 -9.83
C ASP A 181 -8.25 27.82 -8.75
N GLN A 182 -7.20 28.59 -8.45
CA GLN A 182 -6.15 28.16 -7.52
C GLN A 182 -6.62 28.12 -6.06
N SER A 183 -7.58 28.98 -5.69
CA SER A 183 -8.16 29.06 -4.33
C SER A 183 -9.20 27.97 -4.12
N HIS A 184 -9.91 27.58 -5.19
CA HIS A 184 -10.74 26.38 -5.16
C HIS A 184 -9.88 25.10 -5.11
N GLN A 185 -8.78 25.02 -5.85
CA GLN A 185 -7.90 23.86 -5.80
C GLN A 185 -7.19 23.68 -4.45
N SER A 186 -6.89 24.75 -3.71
CA SER A 186 -6.20 24.64 -2.41
C SER A 186 -7.06 24.02 -1.30
N ILE A 187 -8.39 23.94 -1.47
CA ILE A 187 -9.31 23.27 -0.54
C ILE A 187 -9.69 21.84 -0.99
N LEU A 188 -9.20 21.37 -2.14
CA LEU A 188 -9.48 20.03 -2.65
C LEU A 188 -8.41 19.02 -2.25
N HIS A 189 -8.79 17.74 -2.20
CA HIS A 189 -7.85 16.65 -1.92
C HIS A 189 -6.73 16.59 -2.99
N PRO A 190 -5.44 16.38 -2.62
CA PRO A 190 -4.34 16.43 -3.59
C PRO A 190 -4.45 15.48 -4.79
N GLN A 191 -5.08 14.31 -4.63
CA GLN A 191 -5.33 13.41 -5.78
C GLN A 191 -6.36 13.99 -6.76
N VAL A 192 -7.38 14.71 -6.27
CA VAL A 192 -8.37 15.40 -7.12
C VAL A 192 -7.68 16.47 -7.93
N VAL A 193 -6.85 17.32 -7.30
CA VAL A 193 -6.09 18.39 -7.98
C VAL A 193 -5.14 17.82 -9.04
N LYS A 194 -4.47 16.71 -8.75
CA LYS A 194 -3.55 16.03 -9.68
C LYS A 194 -4.26 15.42 -10.89
N HIS A 195 -5.51 14.96 -10.73
CA HIS A 195 -6.28 14.26 -11.75
C HIS A 195 -7.43 15.12 -12.33
N LEU A 196 -7.39 16.43 -12.07
CA LEU A 196 -8.42 17.37 -12.45
C LEU A 196 -8.49 17.53 -13.99
N PRO A 197 -9.67 17.34 -14.63
CA PRO A 197 -9.80 17.49 -16.07
C PRO A 197 -9.63 18.95 -16.51
N SER A 198 -9.07 19.14 -17.71
CA SER A 198 -9.03 20.48 -18.32
C SER A 198 -10.45 20.99 -18.64
N ARG A 199 -10.65 22.32 -18.65
CA ARG A 199 -11.93 22.96 -19.02
C ARG A 199 -12.54 22.41 -20.32
N LYS A 200 -11.71 22.09 -21.32
CA LYS A 200 -12.14 21.52 -22.60
C LYS A 200 -12.64 20.08 -22.45
N MET A 201 -11.98 19.27 -21.62
CA MET A 201 -12.36 17.90 -21.33
C MET A 201 -13.71 17.86 -20.61
N VAL A 202 -13.88 18.65 -19.54
CA VAL A 202 -15.16 18.83 -18.83
C VAL A 202 -16.30 19.21 -19.79
N SER A 203 -16.06 20.19 -20.67
CA SER A 203 -17.06 20.61 -21.66
C SER A 203 -17.41 19.50 -22.67
N CYS A 204 -16.46 18.65 -23.05
CA CYS A 204 -16.72 17.49 -23.91
C CYS A 204 -17.51 16.40 -23.17
N ASP A 205 -17.14 16.11 -21.92
CA ASP A 205 -17.77 15.06 -21.12
C ASP A 205 -19.22 15.43 -20.75
N ILE A 206 -19.49 16.70 -20.42
CA ILE A 206 -20.86 17.22 -20.25
C ILE A 206 -21.66 17.11 -21.56
N GLY A 207 -21.05 17.40 -22.70
CA GLY A 207 -21.69 17.20 -24.01
C GLY A 207 -22.09 15.75 -24.25
N ARG A 208 -21.22 14.80 -23.87
CA ARG A 208 -21.49 13.35 -23.97
C ARG A 208 -22.59 12.91 -23.01
N LEU A 209 -22.59 13.38 -21.77
CA LEU A 209 -23.66 13.13 -20.80
C LEU A 209 -25.02 13.62 -21.33
N TYR A 210 -25.06 14.84 -21.88
CA TYR A 210 -26.26 15.41 -22.45
C TYR A 210 -26.76 14.60 -23.66
N THR A 211 -25.88 14.24 -24.60
CA THR A 211 -26.26 13.38 -25.75
C THR A 211 -26.80 12.02 -25.30
N ALA A 212 -26.16 11.34 -24.34
CA ALA A 212 -26.63 10.06 -23.83
C ALA A 212 -28.02 10.15 -23.17
N VAL A 213 -28.27 11.19 -22.37
CA VAL A 213 -29.59 11.45 -21.76
C VAL A 213 -30.64 11.78 -22.83
N GLN A 214 -30.28 12.53 -23.88
CA GLN A 214 -31.18 12.79 -25.01
C GLN A 214 -31.54 11.50 -25.76
N GLU A 215 -30.57 10.64 -26.06
CA GLU A 215 -30.78 9.35 -26.73
C GLU A 215 -31.70 8.45 -25.90
N GLN A 216 -31.43 8.29 -24.60
CA GLN A 216 -32.28 7.52 -23.67
C GLN A 216 -33.71 8.08 -23.58
N LEU A 217 -33.88 9.41 -23.56
CA LEU A 217 -35.21 10.04 -23.55
C LEU A 217 -35.94 9.82 -24.89
N MET A 218 -35.26 9.94 -26.03
CA MET A 218 -35.84 9.66 -27.34
C MET A 218 -36.29 8.21 -27.47
N GLU A 219 -35.52 7.25 -26.96
CA GLU A 219 -35.91 5.83 -26.93
C GLU A 219 -37.16 5.63 -26.05
N SER A 220 -37.15 6.17 -24.83
CA SER A 220 -38.27 6.09 -23.88
C SER A 220 -39.56 6.68 -24.47
N LEU A 221 -39.47 7.83 -25.15
CA LEU A 221 -40.61 8.47 -25.82
C LEU A 221 -41.09 7.69 -27.05
N GLN A 222 -40.19 7.02 -27.79
CA GLN A 222 -40.58 6.16 -28.92
C GLN A 222 -41.32 4.90 -28.46
N VAL A 223 -40.96 4.33 -27.32
CA VAL A 223 -41.68 3.20 -26.70
C VAL A 223 -43.07 3.63 -26.21
N LEU A 224 -43.18 4.83 -25.63
CA LEU A 224 -44.45 5.35 -25.10
C LEU A 224 -45.42 5.83 -26.20
N MET A 225 -44.89 6.30 -27.34
CA MET A 225 -45.67 6.88 -28.45
C MET A 225 -45.34 6.21 -29.80
N PRO A 226 -45.69 4.92 -30.01
CA PRO A 226 -45.42 4.18 -31.25
C PRO A 226 -46.27 4.68 -32.43
N GLY A 227 -45.94 5.86 -32.96
CA GLY A 227 -46.64 6.49 -34.08
C GLY A 227 -46.19 7.92 -34.42
N SER A 228 -45.44 8.60 -33.56
CA SER A 228 -45.11 10.03 -33.69
C SER A 228 -44.07 10.39 -34.78
N ARG A 229 -43.57 9.44 -35.58
CA ARG A 229 -42.60 9.69 -36.66
C ARG A 229 -43.17 10.41 -37.90
N GLN A 230 -44.44 10.84 -37.89
CA GLN A 230 -45.10 11.54 -39.00
C GLN A 230 -45.40 13.03 -38.74
N MET A 231 -44.50 13.76 -38.05
CA MET A 231 -44.46 15.22 -38.15
C MET A 231 -43.01 15.67 -38.40
N GLY A 232 -42.66 15.81 -39.67
CA GLY A 232 -41.33 16.29 -40.07
C GLY A 232 -41.16 17.76 -39.72
N LEU A 233 -40.12 18.07 -38.94
CA LEU A 233 -39.61 19.44 -38.79
C LEU A 233 -38.35 19.57 -39.65
N THR A 234 -38.56 19.98 -40.90
CA THR A 234 -37.50 20.56 -41.72
C THR A 234 -37.21 21.97 -41.22
N TYR A 235 -35.98 22.20 -40.75
CA TYR A 235 -35.35 23.51 -40.58
C TYR A 235 -33.97 23.47 -41.22
#